data_AF-W4RN85-F1
#
_entry.id   AF-W4RN85-F1
#
_cell.length_a   1.000
_cell.length_b   1.000
_cell.length_c   1.000
_cell.angle_alpha   90.00
_cell.angle_beta   90.00
_cell.angle_gamma   90.00
#
_symmetry.space_group_name_H-M   'P 1'
#
loop_
_entity.id
_entity.type
_entity.pdbx_description
1 polymer ?
#
loop_
_entity_poly.entity_id
_entity_poly.type
_entity_poly.pdbx_seq_one_letter_code
_entity_poly.pdbx_strand_id
1 'polypeptide(L)'
;MMFDSEQYRKLSWYLYGFGVFLLIFLFFAPASIAEEINGAKSWFFIEPFGSIQPSEFMKVFLILALSSTIYSHHKKHTVKTLQSDFLLFIKLGFITALPLGMIMLQPDLGTSLVVLAIFSGIILVSGVTWKIILPLYGGGAALGAGILYLVIWKPEILKEYLGVKTYQFGRIYAWLDPESYPEYGYHLLKSLSAIGSGMLAGKGLNRSEVYIRKPYRLHFQCDRRGIWLCGRQLCHRPVLPVNLPSNKNRTGYK
;
A
#
# COMPACT_ATOMS: atom_id res chain seq x y z
N MET A 1 -34.64 -11.50 4.10
CA MET A 1 -34.54 -10.78 2.80
C MET A 1 -33.23 -11.17 2.17
N MET A 2 -33.25 -11.99 1.11
CA MET A 2 -32.05 -12.27 0.32
C MET A 2 -31.88 -11.10 -0.65
N PHE A 3 -30.73 -10.43 -0.57
CA PHE A 3 -30.38 -9.37 -1.51
C PHE A 3 -30.34 -9.96 -2.93
N ASP A 4 -31.03 -9.31 -3.87
CA ASP A 4 -31.02 -9.74 -5.26
C ASP A 4 -29.68 -9.36 -5.92
N SER A 5 -29.19 -10.22 -6.82
CA SER A 5 -28.00 -10.01 -7.64
C SER A 5 -28.02 -8.66 -8.37
N GLU A 6 -29.20 -8.22 -8.81
CA GLU A 6 -29.42 -6.93 -9.44
C GLU A 6 -29.23 -5.74 -8.48
N GLN A 7 -29.54 -5.90 -7.20
CA GLN A 7 -29.31 -4.87 -6.18
C GLN A 7 -27.81 -4.72 -5.88
N TYR A 8 -27.07 -5.82 -5.76
CA TYR A 8 -25.61 -5.79 -5.60
C TYR A 8 -24.93 -5.06 -6.77
N ARG A 9 -25.45 -5.23 -7.99
CA ARG A 9 -24.91 -4.60 -9.19
C ARG A 9 -25.12 -3.09 -9.23
N LYS A 10 -26.27 -2.60 -8.79
CA LYS A 10 -26.51 -1.14 -8.64
C LYS A 10 -25.67 -0.59 -7.49
N LEU A 11 -25.63 -1.32 -6.38
CA LEU A 11 -24.86 -0.96 -5.19
C LEU A 11 -23.36 -0.85 -5.50
N SER A 12 -22.80 -1.71 -6.37
CA SER A 12 -21.37 -1.66 -6.73
C SER A 12 -20.95 -0.31 -7.31
N TRP A 13 -21.79 0.31 -8.15
CA TRP A 13 -21.51 1.62 -8.74
C TRP A 13 -21.64 2.75 -7.72
N TYR A 14 -22.61 2.67 -6.81
CA TYR A 14 -22.72 3.61 -5.69
C TYR A 14 -21.53 3.51 -4.74
N LEU A 15 -21.09 2.30 -4.41
CA LEU A 15 -19.91 2.06 -3.57
C LEU A 15 -18.62 2.54 -4.25
N TYR A 16 -18.47 2.30 -5.55
CA TYR A 16 -17.34 2.82 -6.32
C TYR A 16 -17.31 4.35 -6.32
N GLY A 17 -18.44 5.00 -6.61
CA GLY A 17 -18.57 6.45 -6.57
C GLY A 17 -18.28 7.02 -5.18
N PHE A 18 -18.75 6.34 -4.13
CA PHE A 18 -18.46 6.70 -2.74
C PHE A 18 -16.97 6.55 -2.41
N GLY A 19 -16.30 5.48 -2.87
CA GLY A 19 -14.86 5.30 -2.70
C GLY A 19 -14.04 6.38 -3.40
N VAL A 20 -14.39 6.72 -4.63
CA VAL A 20 -13.76 7.83 -5.38
C VAL A 20 -14.01 9.15 -4.66
N PHE A 21 -15.23 9.40 -4.18
CA PHE A 21 -15.57 10.58 -3.40
C PHE A 21 -14.72 10.67 -2.12
N LEU A 22 -14.51 9.57 -1.40
CA LEU A 22 -13.65 9.55 -0.22
C LEU A 22 -12.18 9.89 -0.55
N LEU A 23 -11.66 9.39 -1.68
CA LEU A 23 -10.30 9.72 -2.13
C LEU A 23 -10.17 11.19 -2.53
N ILE A 24 -11.18 11.75 -3.20
CA ILE A 24 -11.22 13.18 -3.53
C ILE A 24 -11.30 14.00 -2.24
N PHE A 25 -12.20 13.63 -1.33
CA PHE A 25 -12.38 14.31 -0.05
C PHE A 25 -11.09 14.32 0.76
N LEU A 26 -10.32 13.23 0.75
CA LEU A 26 -9.01 13.16 1.40
C LEU A 26 -8.02 14.19 0.87
N PHE A 27 -8.07 14.47 -0.45
CA PHE A 27 -7.20 15.46 -1.07
C PHE A 27 -7.50 16.89 -0.60
N PHE A 28 -8.78 17.21 -0.43
CA PHE A 28 -9.25 18.53 0.02
C PHE A 28 -9.34 18.66 1.55
N ALA A 29 -9.18 17.56 2.29
CA ALA A 29 -9.34 17.56 3.74
C ALA A 29 -8.27 18.43 4.42
N PRO A 30 -8.66 19.20 5.47
CA PRO A 30 -7.73 19.99 6.25
C PRO A 30 -6.74 19.06 6.99
N ALA A 31 -5.55 19.59 7.30
CA ALA A 31 -4.49 18.84 7.98
C ALA A 31 -4.90 18.31 9.37
N SER A 32 -5.96 18.85 9.97
CA SER A 32 -6.54 18.36 11.22
C SER A 32 -7.24 17.00 11.11
N ILE A 33 -7.73 16.65 9.92
CA ILE A 33 -8.46 15.39 9.66
C ILE A 33 -7.57 14.45 8.84
N ALA A 34 -6.73 14.99 7.95
CA ALA A 34 -5.81 14.24 7.12
C ALA A 34 -4.39 14.78 7.29
N GLU A 35 -3.65 14.20 8.24
CA GLU A 35 -2.25 14.55 8.50
C GLU A 35 -1.37 14.11 7.31
N GLU A 36 -0.43 14.98 6.93
CA GLU A 36 0.52 14.68 5.88
C GLU A 36 1.71 13.92 6.46
N ILE A 37 1.82 12.63 6.15
CA ILE A 37 2.89 11.76 6.63
C ILE A 37 3.82 11.47 5.45
N ASN A 38 5.10 11.82 5.59
CA ASN A 38 6.12 11.65 4.53
C ASN A 38 5.79 12.35 3.19
N GLY A 39 5.06 13.47 3.23
CA GLY A 39 4.71 14.24 2.05
C GLY A 39 3.48 13.71 1.28
N ALA A 40 2.66 12.88 1.93
CA ALA A 40 1.43 12.32 1.38
C ALA A 40 0.29 12.31 2.41
N LYS A 41 -0.93 12.64 1.97
CA LYS A 41 -2.16 12.50 2.76
C LYS A 41 -2.88 11.21 2.35
N SER A 42 -2.78 10.18 3.19
CA SER A 42 -3.34 8.85 2.90
C SER A 42 -4.30 8.33 3.98
N TRP A 43 -4.37 9.01 5.14
CA TRP A 43 -5.09 8.55 6.32
C TRP A 43 -6.07 9.61 6.81
N PHE A 44 -7.29 9.19 7.15
CA PHE A 44 -8.20 9.99 7.96
C PHE A 44 -8.01 9.66 9.43
N PHE A 45 -7.75 10.67 10.23
CA PHE A 45 -7.70 10.58 11.68
C PHE A 45 -9.01 11.12 12.23
N ILE A 46 -9.83 10.22 12.78
CA ILE A 46 -11.09 10.57 13.41
C ILE A 46 -11.00 10.08 14.86
N GLU A 47 -10.81 10.97 15.82
CA GLU A 47 -11.06 10.65 17.23
C GLU A 47 -12.58 10.44 17.39
N PRO A 48 -13.10 9.30 17.87
CA PRO A 48 -12.49 8.17 18.59
C PRO A 48 -12.31 6.86 17.76
N PHE A 49 -12.62 6.88 16.46
CA PHE A 49 -12.65 5.70 15.58
C PHE A 49 -11.26 5.25 15.07
N GLY A 50 -10.21 6.03 15.31
CA GLY A 50 -8.84 5.72 14.94
C GLY A 50 -8.47 6.17 13.53
N SER A 51 -7.43 5.55 12.96
CA SER A 51 -6.90 5.88 11.64
C SER A 51 -7.58 5.03 10.57
N ILE A 52 -8.34 5.64 9.68
CA ILE A 52 -9.07 4.97 8.59
C ILE A 52 -8.35 5.27 7.27
N GLN A 53 -8.06 4.22 6.49
CA GLN A 53 -7.41 4.35 5.19
C GLN A 53 -8.44 4.17 4.05
N PRO A 54 -8.81 5.24 3.31
CA PRO A 54 -9.83 5.17 2.25
C PRO A 54 -9.46 4.24 1.09
N SER A 55 -8.17 4.18 0.77
CA SER A 55 -7.68 3.34 -0.34
C SER A 55 -7.90 1.85 -0.11
N GLU A 56 -8.02 1.41 1.15
CA GLU A 56 -8.35 0.02 1.48
C GLU A 56 -9.79 -0.33 1.07
N PHE A 57 -10.74 0.55 1.38
CA PHE A 57 -12.13 0.39 0.95
C PHE A 57 -12.27 0.48 -0.57
N MET A 58 -11.53 1.40 -1.19
CA MET A 58 -11.55 1.55 -2.65
C MET A 58 -11.16 0.26 -3.37
N LYS A 59 -10.22 -0.53 -2.86
CA LYS A 59 -9.86 -1.84 -3.46
C LYS A 59 -11.05 -2.79 -3.51
N VAL A 60 -11.82 -2.89 -2.42
CA VAL A 60 -13.01 -3.75 -2.37
C VAL A 60 -14.09 -3.24 -3.34
N PHE A 61 -14.34 -1.93 -3.35
CA PHE A 61 -15.33 -1.33 -4.25
C PHE A 61 -14.94 -1.46 -5.73
N LEU A 62 -13.65 -1.38 -6.04
CA LEU A 62 -13.12 -1.61 -7.38
C LEU A 62 -13.39 -3.05 -7.85
N ILE A 63 -13.16 -4.06 -7.00
CA ILE A 63 -13.45 -5.46 -7.34
C ILE A 63 -14.93 -5.64 -7.70
N LEU A 64 -15.82 -5.06 -6.90
CA LEU A 64 -17.27 -5.13 -7.14
C LEU A 64 -17.68 -4.44 -8.45
N ALA A 65 -17.14 -3.24 -8.72
CA ALA A 65 -17.42 -2.48 -9.94
C ALA A 65 -16.91 -3.19 -11.20
N LEU A 66 -15.71 -3.76 -11.16
CA LEU A 66 -15.14 -4.52 -12.27
C LEU A 66 -15.93 -5.79 -12.53
N SER A 67 -16.29 -6.54 -11.48
CA SER A 67 -17.13 -7.75 -11.59
C SER A 67 -18.51 -7.44 -12.21
N SER A 68 -19.17 -6.39 -11.72
CA SER A 68 -20.45 -5.88 -12.25
C SER A 68 -20.36 -5.50 -13.73
N THR A 69 -19.25 -4.89 -14.13
CA THR A 69 -18.99 -4.49 -15.52
C THR A 69 -18.78 -5.69 -16.43
N ILE A 70 -17.99 -6.68 -15.99
CA ILE A 70 -17.75 -7.94 -16.71
C ILE A 70 -19.06 -8.67 -16.95
N TYR A 71 -19.87 -8.83 -15.90
CA TYR A 71 -21.17 -9.48 -15.99
C TYR A 71 -22.11 -8.79 -17.00
N SER A 72 -22.22 -7.45 -16.88
CA SER A 72 -23.10 -6.66 -17.77
C SER A 72 -22.63 -6.69 -19.23
N HIS A 73 -21.32 -6.75 -19.46
CA HIS A 73 -20.77 -6.88 -20.79
C HIS A 73 -21.08 -8.24 -21.42
N HIS A 74 -20.89 -9.34 -20.68
CA HIS A 74 -21.22 -10.68 -21.17
C HIS A 74 -22.72 -10.87 -21.44
N LYS A 75 -23.59 -10.25 -20.64
CA LYS A 75 -25.04 -10.26 -20.89
C LYS A 75 -25.42 -9.54 -22.19
N LYS A 76 -24.68 -8.47 -22.56
CA LYS A 76 -24.94 -7.67 -23.75
C LYS A 76 -24.29 -8.23 -25.03
N HIS A 77 -23.14 -8.89 -24.88
CA HIS A 77 -22.37 -9.47 -25.98
C HIS A 77 -22.28 -10.99 -25.81
N THR A 78 -23.35 -11.68 -26.24
CA THR A 78 -23.44 -13.14 -26.17
C THR A 78 -22.48 -13.84 -27.12
N VAL A 79 -22.15 -13.19 -28.25
CA VAL A 79 -21.15 -13.66 -29.21
C VAL A 79 -19.82 -12.97 -28.90
N LYS A 80 -18.80 -13.75 -28.54
CA LYS A 80 -17.46 -13.23 -28.25
C LYS A 80 -16.73 -12.92 -29.55
N THR A 81 -16.35 -11.67 -29.74
CA THR A 81 -15.50 -11.22 -30.86
C THR A 81 -14.26 -10.52 -30.28
N LEU A 82 -13.14 -10.55 -30.99
CA LEU A 82 -11.92 -9.85 -30.55
C LEU A 82 -12.16 -8.36 -30.27
N GLN A 83 -13.04 -7.72 -31.04
CA GLN A 83 -13.43 -6.32 -30.82
C GLN A 83 -14.23 -6.12 -29.52
N SER A 84 -15.14 -7.04 -29.17
CA SER A 84 -15.90 -6.95 -27.92
C SER A 84 -14.99 -7.15 -26.70
N ASP A 85 -14.04 -8.08 -26.80
CA ASP A 85 -13.08 -8.35 -25.73
C ASP A 85 -12.12 -7.18 -25.51
N PHE A 86 -11.66 -6.55 -26.60
CA PHE A 86 -10.83 -5.34 -26.52
C PHE A 86 -11.60 -4.15 -25.91
N LEU A 87 -12.87 -4.01 -26.27
CA LEU A 87 -13.74 -2.98 -25.71
C LEU A 87 -14.01 -3.21 -24.21
N LEU A 88 -14.19 -4.47 -23.79
CA LEU A 88 -14.24 -4.82 -22.36
C LEU A 88 -12.95 -4.45 -21.66
N PHE A 89 -11.79 -4.78 -22.24
CA PHE A 89 -10.50 -4.43 -21.66
C PHE A 89 -10.34 -2.91 -21.46
N ILE A 90 -10.68 -2.11 -22.47
CA ILE A 90 -10.64 -0.64 -22.36
C ILE A 90 -11.57 -0.13 -21.25
N LYS A 91 -12.79 -0.67 -21.15
CA LYS A 91 -13.74 -0.29 -20.09
C LYS A 91 -13.19 -0.58 -18.70
N LEU A 92 -12.64 -1.78 -18.49
CA LEU A 92 -12.05 -2.16 -17.19
C LEU A 92 -10.82 -1.30 -16.88
N GLY A 93 -10.00 -1.01 -17.89
CA GLY A 93 -8.86 -0.12 -17.78
C GLY A 93 -9.27 1.28 -17.33
N PHE A 94 -10.31 1.86 -17.93
CA PHE A 94 -10.80 3.19 -17.57
C PHE A 94 -11.34 3.25 -16.13
N ILE A 95 -12.11 2.24 -15.72
CA ILE A 95 -12.64 2.14 -14.34
C ILE A 95 -11.50 2.03 -13.32
N THR A 96 -10.41 1.37 -13.67
CA THR A 96 -9.25 1.20 -12.79
C THR A 96 -8.32 2.41 -12.81
N ALA A 97 -8.19 3.08 -13.96
CA ALA A 97 -7.30 4.22 -14.14
C ALA A 97 -7.64 5.39 -13.23
N LEU A 98 -8.94 5.64 -12.98
CA LEU A 98 -9.39 6.72 -12.12
C LEU A 98 -8.88 6.58 -10.65
N PRO A 99 -9.18 5.50 -9.91
CA PRO A 99 -8.67 5.32 -8.55
C PRO A 99 -7.16 5.10 -8.53
N LEU A 100 -6.58 4.43 -9.53
CA LEU A 100 -5.13 4.25 -9.61
C LEU A 100 -4.41 5.60 -9.74
N GLY A 101 -4.89 6.50 -10.61
CA GLY A 101 -4.34 7.83 -10.78
C GLY A 101 -4.43 8.67 -9.50
N MET A 102 -5.54 8.58 -8.78
CA MET A 102 -5.69 9.25 -7.48
C MET A 102 -4.72 8.73 -6.43
N ILE A 103 -4.50 7.42 -6.36
CA ILE A 103 -3.55 6.81 -5.42
C ILE A 103 -2.10 7.18 -5.80
N MET A 104 -1.79 7.22 -7.09
CA MET A 104 -0.46 7.66 -7.57
C MET A 104 -0.19 9.13 -7.24
N LEU A 105 -1.23 9.97 -7.17
CA LEU A 105 -1.11 11.36 -6.71
C LEU A 105 -0.81 11.47 -5.20
N GLN A 106 -1.10 10.43 -4.41
CA GLN A 106 -0.80 10.31 -2.98
C GLN A 106 0.58 9.65 -2.72
N PRO A 107 1.54 9.83 -3.65
CA PRO A 107 2.73 8.98 -3.91
C PRO A 107 2.80 7.57 -3.29
N ASP A 108 1.69 6.83 -3.20
CA ASP A 108 1.63 5.55 -2.48
C ASP A 108 1.86 4.35 -3.42
N LEU A 109 3.15 4.06 -3.67
CA LEU A 109 3.56 2.98 -4.58
C LEU A 109 3.08 1.58 -4.18
N GLY A 110 2.99 1.29 -2.87
CA GLY A 110 2.58 -0.02 -2.40
C GLY A 110 1.12 -0.30 -2.76
N THR A 111 0.26 0.67 -2.50
CA THR A 111 -1.18 0.56 -2.73
C THR A 111 -1.50 0.52 -4.23
N SER A 112 -0.79 1.30 -5.05
CA SER A 112 -0.96 1.26 -6.51
C SER A 112 -0.58 -0.10 -7.09
N LEU A 113 0.50 -0.73 -6.61
CA LEU A 113 0.92 -2.07 -7.05
C LEU A 113 -0.13 -3.13 -6.68
N VAL A 114 -0.74 -3.04 -5.49
CA VAL A 114 -1.82 -3.96 -5.09
C VAL A 114 -3.06 -3.77 -5.96
N VAL A 115 -3.44 -2.53 -6.29
CA VAL A 115 -4.57 -2.25 -7.21
C VAL A 115 -4.30 -2.82 -8.60
N LEU A 116 -3.07 -2.69 -9.11
CA LEU A 116 -2.67 -3.30 -10.38
C LEU A 116 -2.73 -4.84 -10.34
N ALA A 117 -2.34 -5.45 -9.22
CA ALA A 117 -2.45 -6.90 -9.03
C ALA A 117 -3.91 -7.39 -8.96
N ILE A 118 -4.80 -6.61 -8.35
CA ILE A 118 -6.24 -6.90 -8.34
C ILE A 118 -6.81 -6.81 -9.76
N PHE A 119 -6.46 -5.74 -10.48
CA PHE A 119 -6.89 -5.53 -11.87
C PHE A 119 -6.43 -6.64 -12.79
N SER A 120 -5.16 -7.05 -12.67
CA SER A 120 -4.60 -8.16 -13.45
C SER A 120 -5.34 -9.46 -13.14
N GLY A 121 -5.49 -9.82 -11.86
CA GLY A 121 -6.25 -11.00 -11.45
C GLY A 121 -7.67 -11.03 -12.02
N ILE A 122 -8.38 -9.90 -12.01
CA ILE A 122 -9.73 -9.79 -12.56
C ILE A 122 -9.74 -9.97 -14.08
N ILE A 123 -8.76 -9.43 -14.82
CA ILE A 123 -8.65 -9.63 -16.27
C ILE A 123 -8.49 -11.11 -16.59
N LEU A 124 -7.67 -11.86 -15.85
CA LEU A 124 -7.49 -13.30 -16.08
C LEU A 124 -8.80 -14.07 -15.88
N VAL A 125 -9.56 -13.73 -14.85
CA VAL A 125 -10.85 -14.38 -14.54
C VAL A 125 -11.97 -13.92 -15.48
N SER A 126 -11.85 -12.75 -16.11
CA SER A 126 -12.89 -12.17 -16.97
C SER A 126 -13.20 -12.98 -18.23
N GLY A 127 -12.37 -13.97 -18.61
CA GLY A 127 -12.63 -14.82 -19.78
C GLY A 127 -12.39 -14.12 -21.12
N VAL A 128 -11.52 -13.10 -21.13
CA VAL A 128 -10.99 -12.42 -22.32
C VAL A 128 -10.09 -13.37 -23.12
N THR A 129 -10.09 -13.22 -24.45
CA THR A 129 -9.26 -14.03 -25.34
C THR A 129 -7.75 -13.94 -25.00
N TRP A 130 -7.08 -15.10 -24.95
CA TRP A 130 -5.64 -15.23 -24.68
C TRP A 130 -4.74 -14.41 -25.60
N LYS A 131 -5.20 -14.10 -26.82
CA LYS A 131 -4.50 -13.23 -27.79
C LYS A 131 -4.33 -11.79 -27.28
N ILE A 132 -5.18 -11.31 -26.37
CA ILE A 132 -5.05 -9.98 -25.75
C ILE A 132 -4.28 -10.10 -24.43
N ILE A 133 -4.51 -11.16 -23.67
CA ILE A 133 -3.86 -11.40 -22.38
C ILE A 133 -2.35 -11.61 -22.58
N LEU A 134 -1.91 -12.50 -23.46
CA LEU A 134 -0.48 -12.80 -23.66
C LEU A 134 0.39 -11.57 -23.95
N PRO A 135 0.08 -10.70 -24.94
CA PRO A 135 0.89 -9.51 -25.19
C PRO A 135 0.80 -8.49 -24.06
N LEU A 136 -0.34 -8.38 -23.37
CA LEU A 136 -0.49 -7.48 -22.23
C LEU A 136 0.41 -7.89 -21.06
N TYR A 137 0.36 -9.15 -20.66
CA TYR A 137 1.17 -9.67 -19.55
C TYR A 137 2.65 -9.78 -19.93
N GLY A 138 2.94 -10.22 -21.15
CA GLY A 138 4.31 -10.27 -21.68
C GLY A 138 4.94 -8.88 -21.76
N GLY A 139 4.22 -7.91 -22.32
CA GLY A 139 4.66 -6.51 -22.40
C GLY A 139 4.82 -5.88 -21.01
N GLY A 140 3.85 -6.08 -20.12
CA GLY A 140 3.92 -5.59 -18.74
C GLY A 140 5.10 -6.16 -17.95
N ALA A 141 5.34 -7.48 -18.06
CA ALA A 141 6.48 -8.14 -17.43
C ALA A 141 7.81 -7.65 -18.00
N ALA A 142 7.91 -7.48 -19.34
CA ALA A 142 9.10 -6.95 -19.99
C ALA A 142 9.39 -5.50 -19.55
N LEU A 143 8.38 -4.65 -19.46
CA LEU A 143 8.52 -3.28 -18.95
C LEU A 143 8.95 -3.27 -17.49
N GLY A 144 8.32 -4.08 -16.63
CA GLY A 144 8.70 -4.20 -15.22
C GLY A 144 10.13 -4.68 -15.03
N ALA A 145 10.54 -5.71 -15.78
CA ALA A 145 11.91 -6.22 -15.78
C ALA A 145 12.91 -5.17 -16.29
N GLY A 146 12.56 -4.41 -17.34
CA GLY A 146 13.37 -3.32 -17.86
C GLY A 146 13.58 -2.20 -16.84
N ILE A 147 12.52 -1.81 -16.12
CA ILE A 147 12.61 -0.82 -15.04
C ILE A 147 13.51 -1.35 -13.92
N LEU A 148 13.32 -2.59 -13.46
CA LEU A 148 14.16 -3.18 -12.42
C LEU A 148 15.63 -3.27 -12.84
N TYR A 149 15.90 -3.66 -14.08
CA TYR A 149 17.25 -3.67 -14.64
C TYR A 149 17.89 -2.28 -14.60
N LEU A 150 17.16 -1.25 -15.03
CA LEU A 150 17.65 0.13 -14.99
C LEU A 150 17.87 0.63 -13.56
N VAL A 151 16.99 0.29 -12.61
CA VAL A 151 17.14 0.66 -11.19
C VAL A 151 18.42 0.08 -10.59
N ILE A 152 18.77 -1.16 -10.93
CA ILE A 152 19.95 -1.86 -10.39
C ILE A 152 21.24 -1.38 -11.05
N TRP A 153 21.25 -1.25 -12.38
CA TRP A 153 22.49 -1.03 -13.14
C TRP A 153 22.77 0.44 -13.48
N LYS A 154 21.74 1.29 -13.58
CA LYS A 154 21.86 2.70 -14.01
C LYS A 154 20.92 3.63 -13.22
N PRO A 155 21.07 3.72 -11.88
CA PRO A 155 20.17 4.51 -11.03
C PRO A 155 20.20 6.02 -11.33
N GLU A 156 21.30 6.54 -11.89
CA GLU A 156 21.45 7.97 -12.21
C GLU A 156 20.53 8.42 -13.34
N ILE A 157 20.34 7.57 -14.36
CA ILE A 157 19.47 7.84 -15.51
C ILE A 157 18.01 8.00 -15.05
N LEU A 158 17.55 7.19 -14.09
CA LEU A 158 16.18 7.30 -13.57
C LEU A 158 15.96 8.53 -12.68
N LYS A 159 16.97 8.96 -11.93
CA LYS A 159 16.85 10.16 -11.09
C LYS A 159 16.74 11.42 -11.94
N GLU A 160 17.49 11.47 -13.04
CA GLU A 160 17.55 12.63 -13.94
C GLU A 160 16.36 12.68 -14.93
N TYR A 161 16.00 11.56 -15.55
CA TYR A 161 14.93 11.52 -16.56
C TYR A 161 13.53 11.30 -16.00
N LEU A 162 13.41 10.56 -14.90
CA LEU A 162 12.12 10.04 -14.41
C LEU A 162 11.64 10.76 -13.14
N GLY A 163 12.46 11.65 -12.55
CA GLY A 163 12.09 12.45 -11.39
C GLY A 163 11.67 11.64 -10.16
N VAL A 164 12.07 10.37 -10.11
CA VAL A 164 11.64 9.41 -9.08
C VAL A 164 12.25 9.82 -7.75
N LYS A 165 11.39 10.17 -6.78
CA LYS A 165 11.79 10.54 -5.42
C LYS A 165 12.62 9.41 -4.77
N THR A 166 13.66 9.78 -4.02
CA THR A 166 14.55 8.87 -3.27
C THR A 166 13.80 7.84 -2.40
N TYR A 167 12.62 8.19 -1.89
CA TYR A 167 11.74 7.28 -1.13
C TYR A 167 11.34 6.02 -1.90
N GLN A 168 11.05 6.13 -3.20
CA GLN A 168 10.57 5.02 -4.02
C GLN A 168 11.67 3.96 -4.22
N PHE A 169 12.91 4.41 -4.40
CA PHE A 169 14.08 3.54 -4.45
C PHE A 169 14.37 2.88 -3.10
N GLY A 170 14.14 3.58 -1.98
CA GLY A 170 14.34 3.02 -0.63
C GLY A 170 13.54 1.74 -0.39
N ARG A 171 12.32 1.62 -0.96
CA ARG A 171 11.52 0.39 -0.87
C ARG A 171 12.07 -0.76 -1.72
N ILE A 172 12.65 -0.46 -2.89
CA ILE A 172 13.27 -1.47 -3.75
C ILE A 172 14.56 -1.98 -3.09
N TYR A 173 15.41 -1.09 -2.60
CA TYR A 173 16.64 -1.47 -1.90
C TYR A 173 16.36 -2.23 -0.61
N ALA A 174 15.36 -1.83 0.18
CA ALA A 174 14.98 -2.59 1.37
C ALA A 174 14.33 -3.94 1.09
N TRP A 175 13.81 -4.17 -0.12
CA TRP A 175 13.36 -5.49 -0.54
C TRP A 175 14.54 -6.39 -0.96
N LEU A 176 15.55 -5.83 -1.63
CA LEU A 176 16.78 -6.53 -2.02
C LEU A 176 17.70 -6.84 -0.83
N ASP A 177 17.92 -5.84 0.04
CA ASP A 177 18.75 -5.93 1.24
C ASP A 177 18.07 -5.17 2.40
N PRO A 178 17.19 -5.86 3.16
CA PRO A 178 16.46 -5.26 4.26
C PRO A 178 17.36 -4.90 5.47
N GLU A 179 18.52 -5.55 5.63
CA GLU A 179 19.40 -5.32 6.77
C GLU A 179 20.17 -4.00 6.65
N SER A 180 20.60 -3.65 5.43
CA SER A 180 21.23 -2.36 5.14
C SER A 180 20.24 -1.19 5.15
N TYR A 181 18.94 -1.44 4.92
CA TYR A 181 17.89 -0.41 4.89
C TYR A 181 16.72 -0.68 5.86
N PRO A 182 16.97 -0.74 7.18
CA PRO A 182 15.97 -1.17 8.16
C PRO A 182 14.81 -0.16 8.35
N GLU A 183 14.98 1.11 7.97
CA GLU A 183 13.89 2.11 8.00
C GLU A 183 12.75 1.75 7.04
N TYR A 184 13.10 1.36 5.81
CA TYR A 184 12.13 0.98 4.77
C TYR A 184 11.78 -0.51 4.84
N GLY A 185 12.70 -1.34 5.35
CA GLY A 185 12.55 -2.79 5.50
C GLY A 185 11.90 -3.25 6.81
N TYR A 186 11.51 -2.34 7.70
CA TYR A 186 11.03 -2.68 9.05
C TYR A 186 9.88 -3.70 9.05
N HIS A 187 8.87 -3.52 8.19
CA HIS A 187 7.73 -4.44 8.12
C HIS A 187 8.13 -5.84 7.61
N LEU A 188 9.08 -5.89 6.67
CA LEU A 188 9.61 -7.14 6.13
C LEU A 188 10.44 -7.87 7.20
N LEU A 189 11.41 -7.18 7.82
CA LEU A 189 12.21 -7.73 8.92
C LEU A 189 11.32 -8.23 10.07
N LYS A 190 10.31 -7.45 10.46
CA LYS A 190 9.39 -7.83 11.53
C LYS A 190 8.61 -9.09 11.20
N SER A 191 8.17 -9.22 9.95
CA SER A 191 7.46 -10.41 9.48
C SER A 191 8.39 -11.63 9.45
N LEU A 192 9.59 -11.49 8.89
CA LEU A 192 10.59 -12.57 8.83
C LEU A 192 11.01 -13.04 10.22
N SER A 193 11.33 -12.12 11.12
CA SER A 193 11.71 -12.46 12.48
C SER A 193 10.54 -13.01 13.30
N ALA A 194 9.31 -12.52 13.08
CA ALA A 194 8.12 -13.10 13.72
C ALA A 194 7.92 -14.56 13.29
N ILE A 195 8.05 -14.86 11.99
CA ILE A 195 8.00 -16.23 11.45
C ILE A 195 9.12 -17.08 12.07
N GLY A 196 10.35 -16.56 12.11
CA GLY A 196 11.50 -17.26 12.69
C GLY A 196 11.32 -17.58 14.19
N SER A 197 10.68 -16.69 14.95
CA SER A 197 10.42 -16.88 16.39
C SER A 197 9.22 -17.79 16.70
N GLY A 198 8.38 -18.09 15.70
CA GLY A 198 7.08 -18.72 15.87
C GLY A 198 7.12 -20.21 16.20
N MET A 199 8.20 -20.94 15.85
CA MET A 199 8.29 -22.41 15.92
C MET A 199 7.06 -23.10 15.28
N LEU A 200 6.90 -24.42 15.41
CA LEU A 200 5.77 -25.16 14.80
C LEU A 200 4.43 -24.93 15.52
N ALA A 201 4.46 -24.64 16.82
CA ALA A 201 3.27 -24.50 17.65
C ALA A 201 2.74 -23.04 17.72
N GLY A 202 3.49 -22.07 17.23
CA GLY A 202 3.15 -20.65 17.34
C GLY A 202 3.36 -20.08 18.75
N LYS A 203 3.51 -18.75 18.84
CA LYS A 203 3.64 -18.01 20.12
C LYS A 203 2.31 -17.46 20.65
N GLY A 204 1.21 -17.61 19.92
CA GLY A 204 -0.10 -17.01 20.24
C GLY A 204 -0.21 -15.53 19.84
N LEU A 205 -1.42 -14.96 19.92
CA LEU A 205 -1.68 -13.57 19.57
C LEU A 205 -1.04 -12.61 20.58
N ASN A 206 -0.38 -11.56 20.08
CA ASN A 206 0.23 -10.47 20.86
C ASN A 206 1.40 -10.87 21.79
N ARG A 207 2.04 -12.03 21.55
CA ARG A 207 3.25 -12.48 22.27
C ARG A 207 4.50 -12.50 21.39
N SER A 208 4.62 -11.50 20.50
CA SER A 208 5.77 -11.37 19.61
C SER A 208 6.98 -10.84 20.39
N GLU A 209 7.90 -11.72 20.78
CA GLU A 209 9.14 -11.39 21.53
C GLU A 209 10.24 -10.77 20.65
N VAL A 210 9.93 -10.48 19.39
CA VAL A 210 10.91 -10.02 18.41
C VAL A 210 11.11 -8.51 18.53
N TYR A 211 12.24 -8.12 19.09
CA TYR A 211 12.69 -6.73 19.09
C TYR A 211 13.64 -6.46 17.93
N ILE A 212 13.17 -5.71 16.93
CA ILE A 212 14.04 -5.17 15.88
C ILE A 212 14.54 -3.81 16.34
N ARG A 213 15.87 -3.68 16.43
CA ARG A 213 16.53 -2.43 16.78
C ARG A 213 16.25 -1.43 15.65
N LYS A 214 15.37 -0.45 15.91
CA LYS A 214 15.14 0.65 14.96
C LYS A 214 16.47 1.38 14.74
N PRO A 215 16.86 1.71 13.51
CA PRO A 215 17.95 2.64 13.29
C PRO A 215 17.59 3.94 14.00
N TYR A 216 18.51 4.43 14.81
CA TYR A 216 18.30 5.65 15.57
C TYR A 216 18.16 6.80 14.57
N ARG A 217 16.96 7.36 14.43
CA ARG A 217 16.80 8.68 13.82
C ARG A 217 17.57 9.63 14.73
N LEU A 218 18.76 10.05 14.31
CA LEU A 218 19.56 11.04 15.03
C LEU A 218 18.72 12.32 15.11
N HIS A 219 18.01 12.49 16.23
CA HIS A 219 17.47 13.79 16.60
C HIS A 219 18.67 14.66 16.95
N PHE A 220 19.15 15.41 15.96
CA PHE A 220 20.06 16.51 16.22
C PHE A 220 19.29 17.59 16.98
N GLN A 221 19.41 17.55 18.30
CA GLN A 221 18.91 18.62 19.14
C GLN A 221 19.97 19.73 19.13
N CYS A 222 19.68 20.79 18.38
CA CYS A 222 20.54 21.98 18.34
C CYS A 222 20.43 22.70 19.68
N ASP A 223 21.49 22.67 20.50
CA ASP A 223 21.59 23.49 21.71
C ASP A 223 21.77 24.97 21.31
N ARG A 224 21.20 25.90 22.09
CA ARG A 224 21.22 27.36 21.84
C ARG A 224 22.62 27.99 21.77
N ARG A 225 23.67 27.20 22.01
CA ARG A 225 25.09 27.59 21.89
C ARG A 225 25.76 27.18 20.56
N GLY A 226 25.02 26.60 19.61
CA GLY A 226 25.53 26.29 18.27
C GLY A 226 26.55 25.14 18.23
N ILE A 227 26.59 24.29 19.26
CA ILE A 227 27.50 23.13 19.34
C ILE A 227 26.70 21.87 18.99
N TRP A 228 27.09 21.19 17.91
CA TRP A 228 26.52 19.91 17.49
C TRP A 228 27.03 18.80 18.41
N LEU A 229 26.29 18.46 19.46
CA LEU A 229 26.58 17.30 20.29
C LEU A 229 26.06 16.02 19.59
N CYS A 230 27.00 15.19 19.10
CA CYS A 230 26.70 13.86 18.61
C CYS A 230 26.51 12.92 19.82
N GLY A 231 25.27 12.72 20.27
CA GLY A 231 24.95 11.84 21.39
C GLY A 231 25.14 10.36 21.07
N ARG A 232 26.33 9.80 21.31
CA ARG A 232 26.51 8.34 21.45
C ARG A 232 25.95 7.90 22.81
N GLN A 233 24.70 7.46 22.86
CA GLN A 233 24.20 6.67 24.00
C GLN A 233 24.27 5.18 23.65
N LEU A 234 25.44 4.59 23.90
CA LEU A 234 25.59 3.15 24.09
C LEU A 234 24.90 2.74 25.40
N CYS A 235 23.62 2.37 25.36
CA CYS A 235 22.98 1.66 26.47
C CYS A 235 23.03 0.15 26.19
N HIS A 236 24.08 -0.51 26.68
CA HIS A 236 24.00 -1.92 27.08
C HIS A 236 23.10 -1.97 28.33
N ARG A 237 21.87 -2.50 28.21
CA ARG A 237 21.14 -3.04 29.35
C ARG A 237 20.90 -4.53 29.12
N PRO A 238 21.21 -5.41 30.09
CA PRO A 238 20.91 -6.82 29.99
C PRO A 238 19.40 -7.06 30.05
N VAL A 239 18.99 -8.11 29.35
CA VAL A 239 17.62 -8.60 29.20
C VAL A 239 17.05 -9.00 30.56
N LEU A 240 15.98 -8.33 30.99
CA LEU A 240 15.13 -8.82 32.08
C LEU A 240 13.68 -8.90 31.58
N PRO A 241 13.00 -10.04 31.77
CA PRO A 241 11.59 -10.17 31.44
C PRO A 241 10.78 -9.35 32.46
N VAL A 242 10.13 -8.28 32.01
CA VAL A 242 9.28 -7.45 32.87
C VAL A 242 7.93 -8.16 33.04
N ASN A 243 7.78 -8.88 34.16
CA ASN A 243 6.48 -9.13 34.76
C ASN A 243 5.90 -7.77 35.21
N LEU A 244 4.76 -7.39 34.67
CA LEU A 244 3.99 -6.22 35.13
C LEU A 244 3.18 -6.61 36.36
N PRO A 245 3.35 -5.97 37.53
CA PRO A 245 2.28 -5.88 38.50
C PRO A 245 1.52 -4.56 38.30
N SER A 246 0.20 -4.69 38.26
CA SER A 246 -0.77 -3.62 38.45
C SER A 246 -0.47 -2.86 39.75
N ASN A 247 -0.19 -1.55 39.67
CA ASN A 247 -0.50 -0.66 40.78
C ASN A 247 -0.75 0.79 40.34
N LYS A 248 -1.78 1.35 40.97
CA LYS A 248 -2.30 2.71 40.93
C LYS A 248 -1.25 3.76 41.32
N ASN A 249 -1.52 4.98 40.84
CA ASN A 249 -1.12 6.28 41.37
C ASN A 249 0.34 6.74 41.17
N ARG A 250 0.49 7.79 40.36
CA ARG A 250 1.22 9.07 40.63
C ARG A 250 1.20 9.90 39.34
N THR A 251 0.34 10.92 39.25
CA THR A 251 0.65 12.36 39.42
C THR A 251 1.70 12.88 38.44
N GLY A 252 1.27 13.89 37.67
CA GLY A 252 1.95 14.38 36.48
C GLY A 252 3.17 15.25 36.73
N TYR A 253 3.73 15.76 35.64
CA TYR A 253 4.40 17.05 35.55
C TYR A 253 4.39 17.52 34.09
N LYS A 254 4.40 18.84 33.97
CA LYS A 254 4.18 19.75 32.83
C LYS A 254 4.87 19.42 31.52
#